data_AF-A0A354HUB5-F1
#
_entry.id   AF-A0A354HUB5-F1
#
_cell.length_a   1.000
_cell.length_b   1.000
_cell.length_c   1.000
_cell.angle_alpha   90.00
_cell.angle_beta   90.00
_cell.angle_gamma   90.00
#
_symmetry.space_group_name_H-M   'P 1'
#
loop_
_entity.id
_entity.type
_entity.pdbx_description
1 polymer ?
#
loop_
_entity_poly.entity_id
_entity_poly.type
_entity_poly.pdbx_seq_one_letter_code
_entity_poly.pdbx_strand_id
1 'polypeptide(L)' 'MVSKFQVSILPKYCKGCGICVSVCPKKVLALGKDGKAQAVHPDLCIG' A
#
# COMPACT_ATOMS: atom_id res chain seq x y z
N MET A 1 6.47 -5.31 17.30
CA MET A 1 7.64 -4.98 16.47
C MET A 1 7.27 -3.77 15.64
N VAL A 2 7.98 -2.65 15.76
CA VAL A 2 7.69 -1.44 14.97
C VAL A 2 8.46 -1.57 13.67
N SER A 3 7.76 -1.46 12.53
CA SER A 3 8.39 -1.53 11.21
C SER A 3 9.38 -0.39 11.02
N LYS A 4 10.55 -0.67 10.43
CA LYS A 4 11.60 0.32 10.16
C LYS A 4 11.29 1.18 8.93
N PHE A 5 10.34 0.76 8.09
CA PHE A 5 10.05 1.35 6.79
C PHE A 5 8.64 1.94 6.76
N GLN A 6 8.49 3.13 6.18
CA GLN A 6 7.18 3.75 6.01
C GLN A 6 6.80 3.76 4.53
N VAL A 7 5.55 3.40 4.24
CA VAL A 7 4.97 3.45 2.90
C VAL A 7 3.74 4.34 2.92
N SER A 8 3.65 5.26 1.97
CA SER A 8 2.51 6.15 1.79
C SER A 8 2.14 6.21 0.32
N ILE A 9 0.86 6.45 0.05
CA ILE A 9 0.33 6.58 -1.31
C ILE A 9 -0.21 7.98 -1.43
N LEU A 10 0.21 8.68 -2.49
CA LEU A 10 -0.34 9.98 -2.86
C LEU A 10 -1.55 9.76 -3.79
N PRO A 11 -2.80 9.92 -3.31
CA PRO A 11 -3.98 9.55 -4.09
C PRO A 11 -4.11 10.35 -5.39
N LYS A 12 -3.60 11.60 -5.40
CA LYS A 12 -3.53 12.47 -6.57
C LYS A 12 -2.81 11.84 -7.77
N TYR A 13 -1.80 11.00 -7.51
CA TYR A 13 -1.00 10.33 -8.54
C TYR A 13 -1.31 8.82 -8.66
N CYS A 14 -2.14 8.29 -7.78
CA CYS A 14 -2.52 6.88 -7.82
C CYS A 14 -3.46 6.64 -9.01
N LYS A 15 -3.01 5.83 -9.98
CA LYS A 15 -3.82 5.39 -11.12
C LYS A 15 -4.91 4.38 -10.75
N GLY A 16 -4.80 3.73 -9.58
CA GLY A 16 -5.72 2.67 -9.18
C GLY A 16 -5.52 1.34 -9.92
N CYS A 17 -4.36 1.14 -10.56
CA CYS A 17 -4.10 -0.07 -11.38
C CYS A 17 -3.93 -1.37 -10.57
N GLY A 18 -3.84 -1.31 -9.24
CA GLY A 18 -3.74 -2.49 -8.37
C GLY A 18 -2.41 -3.25 -8.40
N ILE A 19 -1.46 -2.92 -9.28
CA ILE A 19 -0.18 -3.65 -9.40
C ILE A 19 0.59 -3.70 -8.07
N CYS A 20 0.64 -2.57 -7.34
CA CYS A 20 1.30 -2.51 -6.04
C CYS A 20 0.65 -3.42 -4.98
N VAL A 21 -0.66 -3.59 -5.04
CA VAL A 21 -1.42 -4.49 -4.15
C VAL A 21 -1.09 -5.94 -4.49
N SER A 22 -1.09 -6.30 -5.78
CA SER A 22 -0.81 -7.67 -6.24
C SER A 22 0.63 -8.11 -5.97
N VAL A 23 1.61 -7.22 -6.11
CA VAL A 23 3.03 -7.56 -5.96
C VAL A 23 3.50 -7.57 -4.50
N CYS A 24 2.78 -6.90 -3.58
CA CYS A 24 3.22 -6.75 -2.20
C CYS A 24 3.19 -8.10 -1.46
N PRO A 25 4.35 -8.68 -1.08
CA PRO A 25 4.41 -10.01 -0.49
C PRO A 25 3.80 -10.07 0.92
N LYS A 26 3.79 -8.93 1.62
CA LYS A 26 3.23 -8.78 2.96
C LYS A 26 1.79 -8.27 2.95
N LYS A 27 1.20 -8.02 1.77
CA LYS A 27 -0.16 -7.50 1.60
C LYS A 27 -0.41 -6.22 2.43
N VAL A 28 0.59 -5.33 2.45
CA VAL A 28 0.56 -4.04 3.15
C VAL A 28 -0.48 -3.09 2.54
N LEU A 29 -0.73 -3.24 1.23
CA LEU A 29 -1.55 -2.34 0.42
C LEU A 29 -2.88 -3.01 0.05
N ALA A 30 -3.94 -2.22 -0.05
CA ALA A 30 -5.24 -2.63 -0.61
C ALA A 30 -5.82 -1.52 -1.50
N LEU A 31 -6.76 -1.87 -2.38
CA LEU A 31 -7.57 -0.88 -3.09
C LEU A 31 -8.75 -0.45 -2.22
N GLY A 32 -8.89 0.85 -2.02
CA GLY A 32 -10.04 1.46 -1.35
C GLY A 32 -11.27 1.51 -2.25
N LYS A 33 -12.41 1.92 -1.68
CA LYS A 33 -13.68 2.08 -2.40
C LYS A 33 -13.62 3.15 -3.51
N ASP A 34 -12.68 4.07 -3.40
CA ASP A 34 -12.36 5.10 -4.39
C ASP A 34 -11.48 4.58 -5.53
N GLY A 35 -11.16 3.27 -5.53
CA GLY A 35 -10.27 2.63 -6.48
C GLY A 35 -8.81 3.03 -6.30
N LYS A 36 -8.43 3.72 -5.21
CA LYS A 36 -7.05 4.13 -4.95
C LYS A 36 -6.36 3.16 -4.00
N ALA A 37 -5.05 3.00 -4.17
CA ALA A 37 -4.26 2.18 -3.26
C ALA A 37 -4.10 2.88 -1.90
N GLN A 38 -4.22 2.12 -0.83
CA GLN A 38 -4.08 2.58 0.55
C GLN A 38 -3.20 1.59 1.33
N ALA A 39 -2.37 2.09 2.24
CA ALA A 39 -1.57 1.27 3.14
C ALA A 39 -2.42 0.87 4.36
N VAL A 40 -2.89 -0.38 4.36
CA VAL A 40 -3.78 -0.92 5.41
C VAL A 40 -3.02 -1.63 6.52
N HIS A 41 -1.82 -2.13 6.23
CA HIS A 41 -0.91 -2.76 7.21
C HIS A 41 0.51 -2.18 7.09
N PRO A 42 0.69 -0.84 7.27
CA PRO A 42 1.99 -0.19 7.08
C PRO A 42 3.08 -0.74 8.01
N ASP A 43 2.71 -1.31 9.15
CA ASP A 43 3.59 -1.95 10.13
C ASP A 43 4.23 -3.25 9.63
N LEU A 44 3.73 -3.83 8.54
CA LEU A 44 4.30 -5.04 7.91
C LEU A 44 5.26 -4.71 6.75
N CYS A 45 5.54 -3.43 6.50
CA CYS A 45 6.44 -3.01 5.44
C CYS A 45 7.88 -3.49 5.70
N ILE A 46 8.50 -4.11 4.69
CA ILE A 46 9.84 -4.73 4.77
C ILE A 46 10.90 -4.08 3.88
N GLY A 47 10.54 -3.02 3.13
CA GLY A 47 11.40 -2.38 2.14
C GLY A 47 10.65 -2.07 0.86
#